data_AF-A0A835NJ24-F1
#
_entry.id   AF-A0A835NJ24-F1
#
_cell.length_a   1.000
_cell.length_b   1.000
_cell.length_c   1.000
_cell.angle_alpha   90.00
_cell.angle_beta   90.00
_cell.angle_gamma   90.00
#
_symmetry.space_group_name_H-M   'P 1'
#
loop_
_entity.id
_entity.type
_entity.pdbx_description
1 polymer ?
#
loop_
_entity_poly.entity_id
_entity_poly.type
_entity_poly.pdbx_seq_one_letter_code
_entity_poly.pdbx_strand_id
1 'polypeptide(L)'
;MAFLKIRVSNQSVPETYHCGGFLIRPDAVLSAAHCVAKKGRVRVTVILGAHNVNVRERSQQRIHVRDWVIHPKYSPGDIKNDIVLLKLKPRARINENVKFISFSSSKERGDSGGPLVCNHKAHGIVSHGLERSLFPTVFTRISYFEPWIRYKPD
;
A
#
# COMPACT_ATOMS: atom_id res chain seq x y z
N MET A 1 3.05 7.18 6.26
CA MET A 1 3.36 6.33 5.09
C MET A 1 3.61 4.90 5.54
N ALA A 2 3.32 3.90 4.70
CA ALA A 2 3.64 2.51 4.93
C ALA A 2 4.43 1.96 3.74
N PHE A 3 5.58 1.34 4.01
CA PHE A 3 6.40 0.73 2.97
C PHE A 3 6.18 -0.78 2.97
N LEU A 4 5.83 -1.34 1.82
CA LEU A 4 5.51 -2.75 1.66
C LEU A 4 6.71 -3.45 1.03
N LYS A 5 7.29 -4.42 1.74
CA LYS A 5 8.24 -5.38 1.17
C LYS A 5 7.48 -6.64 0.79
N ILE A 6 7.41 -6.94 -0.51
CA ILE A 6 6.62 -8.04 -1.06
C ILE A 6 7.59 -9.08 -1.65
N ARG A 7 7.37 -10.35 -1.27
CA ARG A 7 8.13 -11.48 -1.78
C ARG A 7 7.18 -12.49 -2.43
N VAL A 8 7.49 -12.92 -3.65
CA VAL A 8 6.69 -13.88 -4.42
C VAL A 8 7.54 -15.13 -4.68
N SER A 9 7.04 -16.32 -4.34
CA SER A 9 7.77 -17.58 -4.47
C SER A 9 7.03 -18.60 -5.36
N ASN A 10 6.98 -18.33 -6.66
CA ASN A 10 6.34 -19.21 -7.66
C ASN A 10 6.97 -19.11 -9.06
N GLN A 11 8.01 -18.29 -9.19
CA GLN A 11 8.92 -18.32 -10.32
C GLN A 11 10.17 -19.07 -9.84
N SER A 12 10.89 -19.71 -10.74
CA SER A 12 12.11 -20.50 -10.47
C SER A 12 13.14 -19.76 -9.60
N VAL A 13 13.01 -18.42 -9.51
CA VAL A 13 13.71 -17.52 -8.59
C VAL A 13 12.69 -16.71 -7.79
N PRO A 14 12.83 -16.58 -6.45
CA PRO A 14 11.98 -15.72 -5.65
C PRO A 14 12.18 -14.24 -6.01
N GLU A 15 11.10 -13.56 -6.39
CA GLU A 15 11.10 -12.12 -6.68
C GLU A 15 10.81 -11.33 -5.41
N THR A 16 11.53 -10.22 -5.18
CA THR A 16 11.26 -9.26 -4.10
C THR A 16 11.17 -7.86 -4.68
N TYR A 17 10.07 -7.16 -4.41
CA TYR A 17 9.86 -5.78 -4.84
C TYR A 17 9.11 -4.99 -3.76
N HIS A 18 8.90 -3.71 -4.05
CA HIS A 18 8.36 -2.73 -3.10
C HIS A 18 7.14 -2.01 -3.66
N CYS A 19 6.23 -1.70 -2.75
CA CYS A 19 5.08 -0.82 -2.98
C CYS A 19 4.92 0.13 -1.79
N GLY A 20 4.21 1.22 -2.01
CA GLY A 20 3.69 2.09 -0.98
C GLY A 20 2.35 1.61 -0.40
N GLY A 21 1.93 2.32 0.64
CA GLY A 21 0.69 2.08 1.35
C GLY A 21 0.49 3.13 2.42
N PHE A 22 -0.64 3.10 3.09
CA PHE A 22 -0.88 3.95 4.24
C PHE A 22 -1.87 3.35 5.23
N LEU A 23 -1.62 3.65 6.50
CA LEU A 23 -2.43 3.17 7.61
C LEU A 23 -3.75 3.94 7.65
N ILE A 24 -4.87 3.23 7.61
CA ILE A 24 -6.21 3.80 7.78
C ILE A 24 -6.85 3.42 9.12
N ARG A 25 -6.38 2.33 9.74
CA ARG A 25 -6.72 1.86 11.10
C ARG A 25 -5.51 1.13 11.67
N PRO A 26 -5.38 0.91 12.99
CA PRO A 26 -4.21 0.22 13.57
C PRO A 26 -3.96 -1.17 12.97
N ASP A 27 -4.99 -1.81 12.43
CA ASP A 27 -4.93 -3.15 11.86
C ASP A 27 -5.08 -3.18 10.33
N ALA A 28 -5.12 -2.02 9.67
CA ALA A 28 -5.46 -1.95 8.25
C ALA A 28 -4.65 -0.91 7.47
N VAL A 29 -4.04 -1.36 6.38
CA VAL A 29 -3.30 -0.54 5.41
C VAL A 29 -4.00 -0.57 4.06
N LEU A 30 -4.23 0.59 3.46
CA LEU A 30 -4.63 0.68 2.05
C LEU A 30 -3.39 0.71 1.17
N SER A 31 -3.50 0.03 0.02
CA SER A 31 -2.48 0.00 -1.04
C SER A 31 -3.16 -0.30 -2.38
N ALA A 32 -2.37 -0.52 -3.43
CA ALA A 32 -2.85 -0.89 -4.76
C ALA A 32 -3.00 -2.41 -4.89
N ALA A 33 -4.03 -2.88 -5.59
CA ALA A 33 -4.29 -4.30 -5.77
C ALA A 33 -3.21 -5.00 -6.58
N HIS A 34 -2.66 -4.34 -7.60
CA HIS A 34 -1.61 -4.91 -8.44
C HIS A 34 -0.32 -5.24 -7.67
N CYS A 35 -0.11 -4.64 -6.49
CA CYS A 35 1.01 -4.94 -5.60
C CYS A 35 0.93 -6.35 -4.99
N VAL A 36 -0.26 -6.96 -4.89
CA VAL A 36 -0.42 -8.30 -4.28
C VAL A 36 -1.14 -9.30 -5.17
N ALA A 37 -1.76 -8.83 -6.26
CA ALA A 37 -2.40 -9.68 -7.28
C ALA A 37 -1.36 -10.34 -8.21
N LYS A 38 -0.45 -11.14 -7.64
CA LYS A 38 0.58 -11.91 -8.38
C LYS A 38 0.28 -13.40 -8.36
N LYS A 39 0.73 -14.12 -9.39
CA LYS A 39 0.68 -15.58 -9.42
C LYS A 39 1.68 -16.15 -8.41
N GLY A 40 1.21 -16.97 -7.47
CA GLY A 40 2.09 -17.67 -6.52
C GLY A 40 1.84 -17.35 -5.06
N ARG A 41 2.75 -17.85 -4.21
CA ARG A 41 2.72 -17.51 -2.78
C ARG A 41 3.32 -16.14 -2.55
N VAL A 42 2.47 -15.18 -2.20
CA VAL A 42 2.84 -13.80 -1.87
C VAL A 42 3.01 -13.66 -0.36
N ARG A 43 4.11 -13.03 0.08
CA ARG A 43 4.33 -12.63 1.47
C ARG A 43 4.56 -11.13 1.53
N VAL A 44 3.82 -10.43 2.38
CA VAL A 44 3.91 -8.98 2.51
C VAL A 44 4.35 -8.63 3.93
N THR A 45 5.36 -7.75 4.03
CA THR A 45 5.78 -7.13 5.29
C THR A 45 5.58 -5.63 5.18
N VAL A 46 4.79 -5.07 6.07
CA VAL A 46 4.58 -3.62 6.18
C VAL A 46 5.62 -3.05 7.15
N ILE A 47 6.31 -2.00 6.71
CA ILE A 47 7.26 -1.22 7.50
C ILE A 47 6.65 0.16 7.72
N LEU A 48 6.36 0.49 8.98
CA LEU A 48 5.82 1.79 9.42
C LEU A 48 6.89 2.54 10.20
N GLY A 49 6.80 3.88 10.26
CA GLY A 49 7.70 4.70 11.07
C GLY A 49 9.14 4.71 10.57
N ALA A 50 9.36 4.38 9.30
CA ALA A 50 10.66 4.47 8.66
C ALA A 50 10.90 5.86 8.08
N HIS A 51 12.09 6.39 8.27
CA HIS A 51 12.63 7.48 7.46
C HIS A 51 13.52 6.91 6.35
N ASN A 52 14.43 6.00 6.70
CA ASN A 52 15.22 5.21 5.76
C ASN A 52 14.88 3.71 5.87
N VAL A 53 14.14 3.17 4.89
CA VAL A 53 13.70 1.77 4.88
C VAL A 53 14.83 0.75 4.71
N ASN A 54 16.00 1.19 4.26
CA ASN A 54 17.18 0.34 4.07
C ASN A 54 17.99 0.17 5.36
N VAL A 55 17.76 1.03 6.35
CA VAL A 55 18.42 0.98 7.66
C VAL A 55 17.40 0.58 8.72
N ARG A 56 17.82 -0.20 9.72
CA ARG A 56 16.95 -0.55 10.84
C ARG A 56 16.91 0.60 11.84
N GLU A 57 15.78 1.29 11.91
CA GLU A 57 15.56 2.42 12.83
C GLU A 57 14.72 1.99 14.05
N ARG A 58 14.91 2.66 15.20
CA ARG A 58 14.13 2.37 16.42
C ARG A 58 12.65 2.68 16.29
N SER A 59 12.31 3.66 15.45
CA SER A 59 10.94 4.06 15.12
C SER A 59 10.20 3.03 14.26
N GLN A 60 10.92 2.11 13.61
CA GLN A 60 10.33 1.18 12.66
C GLN A 60 9.51 0.08 13.33
N GLN A 61 8.31 -0.13 12.79
CA GLN A 61 7.49 -1.30 13.09
C GLN A 61 7.40 -2.16 11.84
N ARG A 62 7.89 -3.41 11.93
CA ARG A 62 7.85 -4.39 10.85
C ARG A 62 6.78 -5.41 11.16
N ILE A 63 5.70 -5.42 10.39
CA ILE A 63 4.50 -6.21 10.67
C ILE A 63 4.19 -7.08 9.44
N HIS A 64 4.04 -8.39 9.66
CA HIS A 64 3.59 -9.29 8.61
C HIS A 64 2.10 -9.11 8.37
N VAL A 65 1.71 -9.03 7.09
CA VAL A 65 0.30 -9.02 6.70
C VAL A 65 -0.26 -10.42 6.90
N ARG A 66 -1.36 -10.53 7.63
CA ARG A 66 -2.05 -11.80 7.86
C ARG A 66 -2.87 -12.21 6.64
N ASP A 67 -3.61 -11.25 6.10
CA ASP A 67 -4.56 -11.46 5.01
C ASP A 67 -4.80 -10.14 4.28
N TRP A 68 -5.40 -10.19 3.09
CA TRP A 68 -5.74 -8.99 2.34
C TRP A 68 -7.01 -9.19 1.50
N VAL A 69 -7.72 -8.09 1.27
CA VAL A 69 -8.94 -8.08 0.46
C VAL A 69 -8.71 -7.20 -0.75
N ILE A 70 -8.54 -7.82 -1.92
CA ILE A 70 -8.52 -7.14 -3.21
C ILE A 70 -9.96 -6.74 -3.55
N HIS A 71 -10.15 -5.57 -4.15
CA HIS A 71 -11.47 -5.17 -4.62
C HIS A 71 -12.04 -6.22 -5.60
N PRO A 72 -13.29 -6.68 -5.45
CA PRO A 72 -13.84 -7.80 -6.24
C PRO A 72 -13.95 -7.49 -7.75
N LYS A 73 -13.99 -6.21 -8.11
CA LYS A 73 -13.98 -5.76 -9.51
C LYS A 73 -12.58 -5.40 -10.04
N TYR A 74 -11.51 -5.74 -9.31
CA TYR A 74 -10.15 -5.50 -9.77
C TYR A 74 -9.89 -6.26 -11.08
N SER A 75 -9.45 -5.55 -12.12
CA SER A 75 -9.10 -6.15 -13.42
C SER A 75 -7.60 -5.93 -13.68
N PRO A 76 -6.77 -6.98 -13.70
CA PRO A 76 -5.33 -6.83 -13.89
C PRO A 76 -4.94 -6.43 -15.32
N GLY A 77 -5.79 -6.69 -16.33
CA GLY A 77 -5.52 -6.32 -17.72
C GLY A 77 -5.63 -4.81 -17.96
N ASP A 78 -6.66 -4.17 -17.37
CA ASP A 78 -6.92 -2.75 -17.52
C ASP A 78 -6.51 -1.91 -16.29
N ILE A 79 -5.98 -2.56 -15.24
CA ILE A 79 -5.66 -1.97 -13.93
C ILE A 79 -6.86 -1.16 -13.35
N LYS A 80 -8.08 -1.67 -13.56
CA LYS A 80 -9.32 -1.07 -13.02
C LYS A 80 -9.54 -1.51 -11.59
N ASN A 81 -10.08 -0.61 -10.76
CA ASN A 81 -10.36 -0.85 -9.34
C ASN A 81 -9.13 -1.33 -8.57
N ASP A 82 -7.99 -0.69 -8.82
CA ASP A 82 -6.68 -1.04 -8.28
C ASP A 82 -6.54 -0.57 -6.82
N ILE A 83 -7.22 -1.27 -5.93
CA ILE A 83 -7.24 -1.02 -4.48
C ILE A 83 -7.30 -2.33 -3.70
N VAL A 84 -6.51 -2.40 -2.62
CA VAL A 84 -6.47 -3.52 -1.68
C VAL A 84 -6.45 -3.03 -0.25
N LEU A 85 -7.10 -3.79 0.63
CA LEU A 85 -7.02 -3.63 2.08
C LEU A 85 -6.14 -4.73 2.67
N LEU A 86 -4.99 -4.37 3.24
CA LEU A 86 -4.08 -5.29 3.92
C LEU A 86 -4.42 -5.35 5.41
N LYS A 87 -4.70 -6.54 5.94
CA LYS A 87 -5.02 -6.79 7.35
C LYS A 87 -3.75 -7.16 8.12
N LEU A 88 -3.40 -6.34 9.13
CA LEU A 88 -2.24 -6.52 9.99
C LEU A 88 -2.58 -7.39 11.21
N LYS A 89 -1.71 -8.35 11.54
CA LYS A 89 -1.75 -9.05 12.84
C LYS A 89 -0.31 -9.39 13.24
N PRO A 90 0.25 -8.79 14.32
CA PRO A 90 -0.38 -7.88 15.28
C PRO A 90 -0.76 -6.50 14.70
N ARG A 91 -1.58 -5.73 15.42
CA ARG A 91 -1.93 -4.34 15.08
C ARG A 91 -0.71 -3.43 15.22
N ALA A 92 -0.63 -2.39 14.40
CA ALA A 92 0.36 -1.32 14.52
C ALA A 92 0.16 -0.52 15.81
N ARG A 93 1.27 -0.15 16.46
CA ARG A 93 1.29 0.72 17.63
C ARG A 93 1.32 2.17 17.14
N ILE A 94 0.29 2.95 17.44
CA ILE A 94 0.25 4.36 17.04
C ILE A 94 1.18 5.18 17.94
N ASN A 95 2.02 6.01 17.35
CA ASN A 95 2.94 6.90 18.07
C ASN A 95 3.32 8.11 17.19
N GLU A 96 4.28 8.91 17.62
CA GLU A 96 4.73 10.11 16.91
C GLU A 96 5.22 9.83 15.47
N ASN A 97 5.78 8.65 15.21
CA ASN A 97 6.35 8.21 13.93
C ASN A 97 5.38 7.34 13.11
N VAL A 98 4.38 6.75 13.75
CA VAL A 98 3.36 5.88 13.13
C VAL A 98 1.98 6.46 13.40
N LYS A 99 1.48 7.22 12.43
CA LYS A 99 0.17 7.85 12.46
C LYS A 99 -0.68 7.41 11.27
N PHE A 100 -1.99 7.55 11.40
CA PHE A 100 -2.89 7.58 10.25
C PHE A 100 -2.53 8.78 9.37
N ILE A 101 -3.03 8.81 8.14
CA ILE A 101 -2.69 9.90 7.22
C ILE A 101 -2.97 11.27 7.84
N SER A 102 -1.87 11.98 8.10
CA SER A 102 -1.67 13.40 7.96
C SER A 102 -0.21 13.63 7.54
N PHE A 103 -0.02 14.24 6.36
CA PHE A 103 1.21 14.75 5.72
C PHE A 103 2.18 13.84 4.92
N SER A 104 2.61 14.46 3.81
CA SER A 104 3.68 14.28 2.80
C SER A 104 4.13 12.88 2.38
N SER A 105 4.03 12.60 1.08
CA SER A 105 5.02 11.75 0.38
C SER A 105 5.53 12.48 -0.88
N SER A 106 6.85 12.48 -1.06
CA SER A 106 7.49 12.78 -2.35
C SER A 106 7.20 11.66 -3.36
N LYS A 107 7.39 11.95 -4.65
CA LYS A 107 7.18 10.99 -5.75
C LYS A 107 8.47 10.26 -6.11
N GLU A 108 8.49 8.93 -6.04
CA GLU A 108 9.60 8.05 -6.40
C GLU A 108 9.13 6.69 -6.99
N ARG A 109 10.06 5.93 -7.59
CA ARG A 109 9.77 4.59 -8.12
C ARG A 109 9.55 3.63 -6.93
N GLY A 110 8.42 2.90 -6.92
CA GLY A 110 7.99 2.10 -5.77
C GLY A 110 6.83 2.73 -4.98
N ASP A 111 6.34 3.88 -5.42
CA ASP A 111 5.20 4.58 -4.81
C ASP A 111 3.85 3.92 -5.02
N SER A 112 3.72 2.94 -5.92
CA SER A 112 2.45 2.23 -6.16
C SER A 112 1.81 1.80 -4.84
N GLY A 113 0.56 2.21 -4.61
CA GLY A 113 -0.14 2.00 -3.33
C GLY A 113 0.00 3.13 -2.31
N GLY A 114 0.93 4.06 -2.49
CA GLY A 114 1.09 5.26 -1.68
C GLY A 114 -0.06 6.26 -1.85
N PRO A 115 -0.31 7.14 -0.87
CA PRO A 115 -1.41 8.08 -0.91
C PRO A 115 -1.09 9.36 -1.72
N LEU A 116 -2.05 9.83 -2.51
CA LEU A 116 -2.15 11.23 -2.91
C LEU A 116 -2.88 12.01 -1.82
N VAL A 117 -2.16 12.88 -1.11
CA VAL A 117 -2.70 13.69 -0.01
C VAL A 117 -2.89 15.13 -0.44
N CYS A 118 -4.10 15.65 -0.27
CA CYS A 118 -4.44 17.07 -0.44
C CYS A 118 -5.21 17.53 0.79
N ASN A 119 -4.91 18.72 1.33
CA ASN A 119 -5.57 19.26 2.52
C ASN A 119 -5.67 18.25 3.68
N HIS A 120 -4.58 17.53 3.95
CA HIS A 120 -4.47 16.50 4.99
C HIS A 120 -5.36 15.26 4.81
N LYS A 121 -6.07 15.12 3.69
CA LYS A 121 -6.91 13.96 3.39
C LYS A 121 -6.30 13.15 2.25
N ALA A 122 -6.39 11.83 2.34
CA ALA A 122 -6.05 10.95 1.22
C ALA A 122 -7.16 11.00 0.17
N HIS A 123 -6.83 11.43 -1.04
CA HIS A 123 -7.76 11.50 -2.18
C HIS A 123 -7.52 10.40 -3.21
N GLY A 124 -6.27 9.93 -3.33
CA GLY A 124 -5.89 8.92 -4.31
C GLY A 124 -4.92 7.89 -3.78
N ILE A 125 -4.83 6.75 -4.46
CA ILE A 125 -3.79 5.73 -4.28
C ILE A 125 -3.01 5.69 -5.59
N VAL A 126 -1.67 5.81 -5.55
CA VAL A 126 -0.84 5.71 -6.75
C VAL A 126 -1.10 4.33 -7.39
N SER A 127 -1.60 4.31 -8.63
CA SER A 127 -1.88 3.07 -9.35
C SER A 127 -0.75 2.77 -10.33
N HIS A 128 -0.55 3.63 -11.33
CA HIS A 128 0.59 3.54 -12.24
C HIS A 128 1.03 4.93 -12.73
N GLY A 129 2.31 5.04 -13.06
CA GLY A 129 2.89 6.18 -13.77
C GLY A 129 4.09 5.67 -14.56
N LEU A 130 4.16 6.00 -15.85
CA LEU A 130 5.31 5.66 -16.69
C LEU A 130 6.47 6.60 -16.35
N GLU A 131 7.71 6.08 -16.38
CA GLU A 131 8.96 6.82 -16.14
C GLU A 131 9.16 8.03 -17.07
N ARG A 132 8.36 8.18 -18.12
CA ARG A 132 8.44 9.28 -19.07
C ARG A 132 7.38 10.33 -18.76
N SER A 133 7.83 11.57 -18.57
CA SER A 133 7.09 12.83 -18.33
C SER A 133 5.98 13.19 -19.35
N LEU A 134 5.56 12.26 -20.21
CA LEU A 134 4.57 12.47 -21.27
C LEU A 134 3.15 12.04 -20.88
N PHE A 135 2.98 11.25 -19.81
CA PHE A 135 1.66 10.83 -19.30
C PHE A 135 1.51 11.12 -17.81
N PRO A 136 0.34 11.65 -17.37
CA PRO A 136 0.11 11.93 -15.96
C PRO A 136 0.11 10.66 -15.12
N THR A 137 0.63 10.74 -13.89
CA THR A 137 0.45 9.68 -12.88
C THR A 137 -1.05 9.47 -12.65
N VAL A 138 -1.50 8.22 -12.70
CA VAL A 138 -2.90 7.87 -12.46
C VAL A 138 -3.07 7.32 -11.06
N PHE A 139 -4.15 7.75 -10.41
CA PHE A 139 -4.48 7.42 -9.04
C PHE A 139 -5.86 6.77 -8.95
N THR A 140 -6.00 5.74 -8.12
CA THR A 140 -7.30 5.21 -7.73
C THR A 140 -8.00 6.20 -6.81
N ARG A 141 -9.15 6.75 -7.23
CA ARG A 141 -9.92 7.75 -6.46
C ARG A 141 -10.55 7.13 -5.21
N ILE A 142 -10.06 7.48 -4.03
CA ILE A 142 -10.48 6.87 -2.75
C ILE A 142 -11.97 7.10 -2.48
N SER A 143 -12.50 8.29 -2.78
CA SER A 143 -13.90 8.64 -2.53
C SER A 143 -14.90 7.70 -3.22
N TYR A 144 -14.52 7.13 -4.37
CA TYR A 144 -15.36 6.17 -5.09
C TYR A 144 -15.48 4.83 -4.35
N PHE A 145 -14.47 4.47 -3.55
CA PHE A 145 -14.41 3.22 -2.81
C PHE A 145 -14.77 3.35 -1.32
N GLU A 146 -15.14 4.55 -0.84
CA GLU A 146 -15.50 4.76 0.57
C GLU A 146 -16.53 3.74 1.12
N PRO A 147 -17.62 3.41 0.41
CA PRO A 147 -18.57 2.39 0.87
C PRO A 147 -17.90 1.01 1.03
N TRP A 148 -17.04 0.61 0.10
CA TRP A 148 -16.32 -0.66 0.16
C TRP A 148 -15.30 -0.70 1.30
N ILE A 149 -14.56 0.41 1.52
CA ILE A 149 -13.59 0.53 2.60
C ILE A 149 -14.28 0.43 3.96
N ARG A 150 -15.42 1.11 4.14
CA ARG A 150 -16.16 1.14 5.42
C ARG A 150 -16.87 -0.18 5.72
N TYR A 151 -17.36 -0.88 4.69
CA TYR A 151 -18.20 -2.08 4.87
C TYR A 151 -17.40 -3.38 5.08
N LYS A 152 -16.07 -3.38 4.92
CA LYS A 152 -15.28 -4.61 5.11
C LYS A 152 -15.04 -4.86 6.60
N PRO A 153 -15.64 -5.91 7.20
CA PRO A 153 -15.44 -6.23 8.62
C PRO A 153 -14.04 -6.83 8.85
N ASP A 154 -13.58 -6.71 10.11
CA ASP A 154 -12.29 -7.17 10.63
C ASP A 154 -11.96 -8.64 10.33
#